data_AF-A0A0R3CFP5-F1
#
_entry.id   AF-A0A0R3CFP5-F1
#
_cell.length_a   1.000
_cell.length_b   1.000
_cell.length_c   1.000
_cell.angle_alpha   90.00
_cell.angle_beta   90.00
_cell.angle_gamma   90.00
#
_symmetry.space_group_name_H-M   'P 1'
#
loop_
_entity.id
_entity.type
_entity.pdbx_description
1 polymer ?
#
loop_
_entity_poly.entity_id
_entity_poly.type
_entity_poly.pdbx_seq_one_letter_code
_entity_poly.pdbx_strand_id
1 'polypeptide(L)'
;MAGARSRNFTGWPLFANSFRPFFLLAAIQAALSILVWLPMFYGELSVSSAFAPRDWHIHEMLYGFLPAVITGFLFTAIPNWTGRLPIQGSPLAGLVTVWLAGRVAETLSANTGWTFALVVDAGFLALVVAAATREIIAGGNWRNLPVVGLVLVLLAGNVAFHVETHYAGAADVSIRVGIGVVVLLIGLIGGRIIPSFTRNWLVKFNPGRLPVPFGRFDGAVIGLSALALIAWIAAPLNMITGVAMAAVGVLHLVRLARWAGDRTTRERLLLILHVGYVFVPLGFILNAVAAFGELPPSAGIHAWMAGAAGTMTLAVMTRASLGHTGQALTASPAVQAIYAVIVIAALARIGAVVLPAYGDVLLYVAACGWTLAFLGFAVAFGPLLAGSGRRALATMGVPAPAR
;
A
#
# COMPACT_ATOMS: atom_id res chain seq x y z
N MET A 1 -9.38 -16.55 18.80
CA MET A 1 -10.10 -15.78 19.86
C MET A 1 -10.42 -14.33 19.45
N ALA A 2 -9.57 -13.61 18.70
CA ALA A 2 -9.88 -12.24 18.23
C ALA A 2 -11.17 -12.12 17.37
N GLY A 3 -11.41 -13.07 16.46
CA GLY A 3 -12.62 -13.09 15.62
C GLY A 3 -13.94 -13.31 16.37
N ALA A 4 -13.91 -13.87 17.59
CA ALA A 4 -15.11 -14.13 18.39
C ALA A 4 -15.63 -12.87 19.11
N ARG A 5 -14.75 -11.94 19.51
CA ARG A 5 -15.18 -10.68 20.16
C ARG A 5 -15.50 -9.55 19.19
N SER A 6 -14.94 -9.55 17.97
CA SER A 6 -15.46 -8.67 16.89
C SER A 6 -16.93 -8.95 16.59
N ARG A 7 -17.42 -10.17 16.84
CA ARG A 7 -18.84 -10.54 16.68
C ARG A 7 -19.73 -10.02 17.82
N ASN A 8 -19.14 -9.66 18.96
CA ASN A 8 -19.85 -9.20 20.16
C ASN A 8 -19.65 -7.70 20.42
N PHE A 9 -19.10 -6.94 19.46
CA PHE A 9 -18.94 -5.49 19.59
C PHE A 9 -20.30 -4.79 19.50
N THR A 10 -20.62 -3.94 20.48
CA THR A 10 -21.94 -3.28 20.63
C THR A 10 -21.99 -1.83 20.14
N GLY A 11 -21.01 -1.37 19.35
CA GLY A 11 -20.98 -0.04 18.73
C GLY A 11 -21.20 -0.06 17.22
N TRP A 12 -20.94 1.07 16.56
CA TRP A 12 -21.05 1.17 15.09
C TRP A 12 -20.13 0.16 14.40
N PRO A 13 -20.63 -0.71 13.50
CA PRO A 13 -19.84 -1.79 12.91
C PRO A 13 -18.58 -1.30 12.19
N LEU A 14 -18.61 -0.08 11.64
CA LEU A 14 -17.45 0.58 11.05
C LEU A 14 -16.26 0.62 12.01
N PHE A 15 -16.46 0.84 13.31
CA PHE A 15 -15.38 0.91 14.30
C PHE A 15 -15.11 -0.42 15.03
N ALA A 16 -15.63 -1.55 14.53
CA ALA A 16 -15.40 -2.85 15.14
C ALA A 16 -13.97 -3.39 14.91
N ASN A 17 -13.32 -3.02 13.79
CA ASN A 17 -11.95 -3.44 13.45
C ASN A 17 -11.28 -2.36 12.61
N SER A 18 -9.95 -2.21 12.75
CA SER A 18 -9.21 -1.15 12.06
C SER A 18 -9.25 -1.22 10.54
N PHE A 19 -9.34 -2.40 9.93
CA PHE A 19 -9.41 -2.50 8.47
C PHE A 19 -10.66 -1.82 7.89
N ARG A 20 -11.77 -1.77 8.65
CA ARG A 20 -13.06 -1.28 8.17
C ARG A 20 -13.03 0.20 7.78
N PRO A 21 -12.73 1.15 8.68
CA PRO A 21 -12.72 2.55 8.33
C PRO A 21 -11.49 2.88 7.47
N PHE A 22 -10.33 2.32 7.79
CA PHE A 22 -9.10 2.69 7.11
C PHE A 22 -9.05 2.21 5.66
N PHE A 23 -9.52 1.01 5.34
CA PHE A 23 -9.55 0.58 3.93
C PHE A 23 -10.57 1.36 3.11
N LEU A 24 -11.73 1.67 3.69
CA LEU A 24 -12.77 2.44 3.02
C LEU A 24 -12.28 3.87 2.73
N LEU A 25 -11.79 4.56 3.76
CA LEU A 25 -11.34 5.94 3.65
C LEU A 25 -10.06 6.07 2.83
N ALA A 26 -9.12 5.13 2.95
CA ALA A 26 -7.92 5.11 2.11
C ALA A 26 -8.28 4.97 0.62
N ALA A 27 -9.23 4.10 0.27
CA ALA A 27 -9.66 3.94 -1.10
C ALA A 27 -10.32 5.22 -1.65
N ILE A 28 -11.15 5.88 -0.84
CA ILE A 28 -11.75 7.17 -1.22
C ILE A 28 -10.65 8.24 -1.40
N GLN A 29 -9.71 8.35 -0.47
CA GLN A 29 -8.60 9.31 -0.56
C GLN A 29 -7.71 9.06 -1.78
N ALA A 30 -7.37 7.79 -2.07
CA ALA A 30 -6.59 7.41 -3.23
C ALA A 30 -7.21 7.89 -4.53
N ALA A 31 -8.53 7.75 -4.66
CA ALA A 31 -9.26 8.20 -5.84
C ALA A 31 -9.39 9.73 -5.90
N LEU A 32 -9.86 10.36 -4.83
CA LEU A 32 -10.09 11.81 -4.79
C LEU A 32 -8.80 12.60 -5.03
N SER A 33 -7.68 12.14 -4.47
CA SER A 33 -6.40 12.84 -4.66
C SER A 33 -5.96 12.85 -6.12
N ILE A 34 -6.22 11.78 -6.88
CA ILE A 34 -5.87 11.74 -8.32
C ILE A 34 -6.86 12.57 -9.15
N LEU A 35 -8.15 12.55 -8.80
CA LEU A 35 -9.15 13.41 -9.42
C LEU A 35 -8.85 14.91 -9.23
N VAL A 36 -8.29 15.27 -8.08
CA VAL A 36 -7.85 16.64 -7.78
C VAL A 36 -6.50 16.94 -8.43
N TRP A 37 -5.55 16.02 -8.35
CA TRP A 37 -4.20 16.25 -8.84
C TRP A 37 -4.11 16.38 -10.36
N LEU A 38 -4.88 15.61 -11.13
CA LEU A 38 -4.74 15.63 -12.60
C LEU A 38 -5.07 17.02 -13.19
N PRO A 39 -6.18 17.71 -12.81
CA PRO A 39 -6.40 19.10 -13.18
C PRO A 39 -5.32 20.06 -12.64
N MET A 40 -4.81 19.83 -11.42
CA MET A 40 -3.69 20.63 -10.89
C MET A 40 -2.41 20.48 -11.71
N PHE A 41 -2.14 19.28 -12.22
CA PHE A 41 -1.00 18.99 -13.07
C PHE A 41 -1.05 19.77 -14.39
N TYR A 42 -2.24 19.94 -14.96
CA TYR A 42 -2.46 20.75 -16.17
C TYR A 42 -2.71 22.25 -15.88
N GLY A 43 -2.67 22.68 -14.61
CA GLY A 43 -2.87 24.08 -14.23
C GLY A 43 -4.33 24.55 -14.27
N GLU A 44 -5.29 23.63 -14.34
CA GLU A 44 -6.73 23.92 -14.40
C GLU A 44 -7.37 24.07 -13.00
N LEU A 45 -6.69 23.59 -11.96
CA LEU A 45 -7.12 23.63 -10.57
C LEU A 45 -5.95 24.03 -9.67
N SER A 46 -6.25 24.72 -8.57
CA SER A 46 -5.30 24.91 -7.47
C SER A 46 -5.98 24.57 -6.14
N VAL A 47 -5.16 24.13 -5.18
CA VAL A 47 -5.58 23.91 -3.79
C VAL A 47 -4.83 24.88 -2.88
N SER A 48 -5.37 25.16 -1.70
CA SER A 48 -4.80 26.08 -0.71
C SER A 48 -3.69 25.40 0.12
N SER A 49 -2.78 24.69 -0.56
CA SER A 49 -1.68 23.97 0.08
C SER A 49 -0.39 24.77 -0.01
N ALA A 50 0.45 24.65 1.03
CA ALA A 50 1.82 25.14 1.04
C ALA A 50 2.74 24.30 0.15
N PHE A 51 2.31 23.09 -0.26
CA PHE A 51 3.06 22.25 -1.19
C PHE A 51 2.80 22.65 -2.64
N ALA A 52 3.86 22.52 -3.46
CA ALA A 52 3.71 22.54 -4.91
C ALA A 52 2.78 21.40 -5.37
N PRO A 53 2.05 21.54 -6.52
CA PRO A 53 1.10 20.53 -6.98
C PRO A 53 1.64 19.09 -7.07
N ARG A 54 2.89 18.94 -7.54
CA ARG A 54 3.58 17.64 -7.55
C ARG A 54 3.72 17.05 -6.16
N ASP A 55 4.20 17.86 -5.21
CA ASP A 55 4.53 17.43 -3.86
C ASP A 55 3.27 17.14 -3.06
N TRP A 56 2.19 17.90 -3.26
CA TRP A 56 0.88 17.57 -2.71
C TRP A 56 0.42 16.18 -3.13
N HIS A 57 0.52 15.83 -4.41
CA HIS A 57 0.17 14.48 -4.88
C HIS A 57 1.06 13.39 -4.29
N ILE A 58 2.38 13.62 -4.28
CA ILE A 58 3.32 12.64 -3.73
C ILE A 58 3.01 12.44 -2.25
N HIS A 59 2.79 13.50 -1.50
CA HIS A 59 2.44 13.45 -0.08
C HIS A 59 1.13 12.70 0.15
N GLU A 60 0.06 13.07 -0.55
CA GLU A 60 -1.24 12.45 -0.36
C GLU A 60 -1.27 10.97 -0.76
N MET A 61 -0.45 10.55 -1.72
CA MET A 61 -0.29 9.13 -2.06
C MET A 61 0.62 8.38 -1.10
N LEU A 62 1.76 8.96 -0.74
CA LEU A 62 2.84 8.28 0.01
C LEU A 62 2.65 8.34 1.52
N TYR A 63 2.26 9.50 2.05
CA TYR A 63 2.12 9.80 3.47
C TYR A 63 0.66 9.99 3.92
N GLY A 64 -0.27 10.15 2.97
CA GLY A 64 -1.70 10.15 3.26
C GLY A 64 -2.38 8.80 3.13
N PHE A 65 -2.52 8.35 1.90
CA PHE A 65 -3.22 7.12 1.53
C PHE A 65 -2.55 5.86 2.10
N LEU A 66 -1.24 5.67 1.87
CA LEU A 66 -0.57 4.44 2.25
C LEU A 66 -0.53 4.21 3.77
N PRO A 67 -0.25 5.21 4.63
CA PRO A 67 -0.35 5.06 6.08
C PRO A 67 -1.73 4.62 6.56
N ALA A 68 -2.82 5.07 5.94
CA ALA A 68 -4.16 4.58 6.26
C ALA A 68 -4.30 3.08 5.95
N VAL A 69 -3.88 2.63 4.76
CA VAL A 69 -3.91 1.19 4.43
C VAL A 69 -3.03 0.38 5.37
N ILE A 70 -1.81 0.84 5.64
CA ILE A 70 -0.86 0.20 6.57
C ILE A 70 -1.49 0.07 7.95
N THR A 71 -2.16 1.11 8.45
CA THR A 71 -2.83 1.11 9.75
C THR A 71 -4.00 0.12 9.79
N GLY A 72 -4.82 0.10 8.75
CA GLY A 72 -5.91 -0.86 8.60
C GLY A 72 -5.41 -2.30 8.65
N PHE A 73 -4.33 -2.60 7.92
CA PHE A 73 -3.69 -3.92 7.92
C PHE A 73 -3.04 -4.24 9.28
N LEU A 74 -2.21 -3.33 9.80
CA LEU A 74 -1.34 -3.56 10.95
C LEU A 74 -2.17 -3.84 12.21
N PHE A 75 -3.18 -3.02 12.51
CA PHE A 75 -4.03 -3.24 13.68
C PHE A 75 -5.05 -4.38 13.51
N THR A 76 -5.21 -4.91 12.30
CA THR A 76 -5.92 -6.18 12.06
C THR A 76 -5.00 -7.38 12.27
N ALA A 77 -3.70 -7.24 11.97
CA ALA A 77 -2.72 -8.32 12.06
C ALA A 77 -2.12 -8.46 13.48
N ILE A 78 -1.83 -7.35 14.17
CA ILE A 78 -1.20 -7.33 15.50
C ILE A 78 -1.92 -8.22 16.52
N PRO A 79 -3.27 -8.21 16.63
CA PRO A 79 -3.98 -9.10 17.55
C PRO A 79 -3.68 -10.58 17.31
N ASN A 80 -3.53 -10.99 16.04
CA ASN A 80 -3.19 -12.37 15.69
C ASN A 80 -1.73 -12.71 15.98
N TRP A 81 -0.83 -11.71 15.96
CA TRP A 81 0.58 -11.90 16.29
C TRP A 81 0.84 -11.95 17.80
N THR A 82 0.10 -11.16 18.57
CA THR A 82 0.37 -10.91 20.00
C THR A 82 -0.61 -11.59 20.93
N GLY A 83 -1.75 -12.07 20.43
CA GLY A 83 -2.86 -12.57 21.25
C GLY A 83 -3.62 -11.47 22.00
N ARG A 84 -3.24 -10.19 21.83
CA ARG A 84 -3.85 -9.04 22.49
C ARG A 84 -5.15 -8.63 21.79
N LEU A 85 -5.90 -7.74 22.45
CA LEU A 85 -7.20 -7.28 21.94
C LEU A 85 -7.02 -6.30 20.76
N PRO A 86 -7.92 -6.34 19.76
CA PRO A 86 -7.90 -5.37 18.66
C PRO A 86 -8.25 -3.96 19.16
N ILE A 87 -7.69 -2.95 18.48
CA ILE A 87 -8.12 -1.55 18.63
C ILE A 87 -9.50 -1.40 17.96
N GLN A 88 -10.50 -0.98 18.73
CA GLN A 88 -11.90 -0.87 18.31
C GLN A 88 -12.58 0.28 19.06
N GLY A 89 -13.72 0.78 18.56
CA GLY A 89 -14.51 1.83 19.21
C GLY A 89 -13.80 3.20 19.21
N SER A 90 -13.89 3.92 20.33
CA SER A 90 -13.41 5.32 20.43
C SER A 90 -11.91 5.52 20.13
N PRO A 91 -10.98 4.66 20.59
CA PRO A 91 -9.57 4.77 20.17
C PRO A 91 -9.37 4.67 18.66
N LEU A 92 -10.13 3.81 17.99
CA LEU A 92 -10.08 3.69 16.53
C LEU A 92 -10.68 4.93 15.85
N ALA A 93 -11.80 5.44 16.37
CA ALA A 93 -12.38 6.69 15.87
C ALA A 93 -11.41 7.87 16.01
N GLY A 94 -10.68 7.97 17.13
CA GLY A 94 -9.65 8.99 17.34
C GLY A 94 -8.55 8.93 16.28
N LEU A 95 -8.03 7.74 15.96
CA LEU A 95 -7.03 7.58 14.88
C LEU A 95 -7.58 8.02 13.52
N VAL A 96 -8.84 7.70 13.21
CA VAL A 96 -9.50 8.13 11.97
C VAL A 96 -9.65 9.65 11.92
N THR A 97 -10.04 10.28 13.04
CA THR A 97 -10.18 11.73 13.13
C THR A 97 -8.85 12.44 12.92
N VAL A 98 -7.77 11.99 13.57
CA VAL A 98 -6.44 12.59 13.39
C VAL A 98 -5.96 12.43 11.95
N TRP A 99 -6.17 11.26 11.34
CA TRP A 99 -5.83 11.05 9.93
C TRP A 99 -6.60 11.99 9.00
N LEU A 100 -7.92 12.12 9.15
CA LEU A 100 -8.75 13.04 8.37
C LEU A 100 -8.33 14.49 8.57
N ALA A 101 -8.04 14.88 9.82
CA ALA A 101 -7.56 16.22 10.15
C ALA A 101 -6.24 16.53 9.43
N GLY A 102 -5.32 15.55 9.33
CA GLY A 102 -4.08 15.69 8.56
C GLY A 102 -4.35 16.02 7.08
N ARG A 103 -5.21 15.25 6.41
CA ARG A 103 -5.54 15.48 4.99
C ARG A 103 -6.14 16.87 4.75
N VAL A 104 -6.99 17.34 5.66
CA VAL A 104 -7.55 18.70 5.62
C VAL A 104 -6.48 19.76 5.88
N ALA A 105 -5.64 19.56 6.88
CA ALA A 105 -4.57 20.48 7.23
C ALA A 105 -3.55 20.63 6.09
N GLU A 106 -3.18 19.54 5.40
CA GLU A 106 -2.29 19.59 4.23
C GLU A 106 -2.88 20.36 3.06
N THR A 107 -4.17 20.13 2.77
CA THR A 107 -4.87 20.76 1.66
C THR A 107 -5.13 22.25 1.89
N LEU A 108 -5.17 22.68 3.16
CA LEU A 108 -5.41 24.06 3.60
C LEU A 108 -4.16 24.69 4.27
N SER A 109 -2.98 24.11 4.07
CA SER A 109 -1.75 24.49 4.79
C SER A 109 -1.26 25.89 4.42
N ALA A 110 -1.61 26.43 3.24
CA ALA A 110 -1.32 27.81 2.90
C ALA A 110 -2.06 28.81 3.81
N ASN A 111 -3.25 28.43 4.31
CA ASN A 111 -4.07 29.29 5.17
C ASN A 111 -3.86 29.00 6.65
N THR A 112 -3.66 27.73 7.02
CA THR A 112 -3.54 27.29 8.42
C THR A 112 -2.11 27.35 8.96
N GLY A 113 -1.12 27.43 8.06
CA GLY A 113 0.29 27.50 8.39
C GLY A 113 0.98 26.13 8.40
N TRP A 114 2.23 26.11 7.92
CA TRP A 114 3.04 24.90 7.78
C TRP A 114 3.21 24.10 9.08
N THR A 115 3.53 24.76 10.19
CA THR A 115 3.77 24.07 11.48
C THR A 115 2.53 23.32 11.95
N PHE A 116 1.34 23.89 11.74
CA PHE A 116 0.09 23.24 12.12
C PHE A 116 -0.16 22.00 11.26
N ALA A 117 0.01 22.10 9.93
CA ALA A 117 -0.11 20.97 9.02
C ALA A 117 0.84 19.82 9.39
N LEU A 118 2.14 20.13 9.59
CA LEU A 118 3.17 19.17 10.01
C LEU A 118 2.76 18.41 11.28
N VAL A 119 2.36 19.12 12.33
CA VAL A 119 2.06 18.50 13.63
C VAL A 119 0.84 17.60 13.53
N VAL A 120 -0.21 18.04 12.85
CA VAL A 120 -1.46 17.27 12.72
C VAL A 120 -1.26 16.05 11.83
N ASP A 121 -0.60 16.20 10.69
CA ASP A 121 -0.39 15.10 9.75
C ASP A 121 0.60 14.05 10.29
N ALA A 122 1.76 14.48 10.83
CA ALA A 122 2.71 13.56 11.47
C ALA A 122 2.13 12.90 12.73
N GLY A 123 1.20 13.58 13.42
CA GLY A 123 0.52 13.08 14.60
C GLY A 123 -0.18 11.74 14.38
N PHE A 124 -0.76 11.50 13.19
CA PHE A 124 -1.38 10.22 12.86
C PHE A 124 -0.38 9.06 12.93
N LEU A 125 0.72 9.16 12.17
CA LEU A 125 1.75 8.12 12.13
C LEU A 125 2.44 7.96 13.49
N ALA A 126 2.63 9.04 14.25
CA ALA A 126 3.17 8.98 15.61
C ALA A 126 2.28 8.13 16.54
N LEU A 127 0.96 8.34 16.51
CA LEU A 127 0.01 7.53 17.27
C LEU A 127 0.00 6.06 16.83
N VAL A 128 0.08 5.81 15.51
CA VAL A 128 0.16 4.44 14.97
C VAL A 128 1.41 3.72 15.45
N VAL A 129 2.58 4.37 15.38
CA VAL A 129 3.85 3.82 15.86
C VAL A 129 3.79 3.56 17.36
N ALA A 130 3.30 4.52 18.16
CA ALA A 130 3.20 4.37 19.61
C ALA A 130 2.32 3.17 19.99
N ALA A 131 1.12 3.07 19.41
CA ALA A 131 0.21 1.97 19.67
C ALA A 131 0.77 0.63 19.18
N ALA A 132 1.32 0.56 17.96
CA ALA A 132 1.91 -0.67 17.43
C ALA A 132 3.11 -1.15 18.26
N THR A 133 4.00 -0.23 18.66
CA THR A 133 5.16 -0.51 19.52
C THR A 133 4.71 -1.11 20.85
N ARG A 134 3.74 -0.45 21.52
CA ARG A 134 3.18 -0.94 22.78
C ARG A 134 2.64 -2.36 22.65
N GLU A 135 1.81 -2.63 21.65
CA GLU A 135 1.18 -3.94 21.50
C GLU A 135 2.19 -5.04 21.14
N ILE A 136 3.17 -4.75 20.27
CA ILE A 136 4.21 -5.72 19.88
C ILE A 136 5.13 -6.06 21.06
N ILE A 137 5.60 -5.06 21.80
CA ILE A 137 6.48 -5.27 22.97
C ILE A 137 5.71 -5.99 24.08
N ALA A 138 4.52 -5.51 24.42
CA ALA A 138 3.70 -6.12 25.47
C ALA A 138 3.17 -7.52 25.11
N GLY A 139 3.20 -7.89 23.82
CA GLY A 139 2.91 -9.24 23.33
C GLY A 139 4.15 -10.11 23.13
N GLY A 140 5.36 -9.60 23.39
CA GLY A 140 6.63 -10.32 23.21
C GLY A 140 6.92 -10.75 21.76
N ASN A 141 6.29 -10.12 20.76
CA ASN A 141 6.41 -10.55 19.36
C ASN A 141 7.54 -9.83 18.61
N TRP A 142 8.79 -10.09 19.03
CA TRP A 142 9.99 -9.48 18.46
C TRP A 142 10.15 -9.71 16.95
N ARG A 143 9.63 -10.83 16.44
CA ARG A 143 9.65 -11.19 15.01
C ARG A 143 8.95 -10.16 14.11
N ASN A 144 7.99 -9.41 14.66
CA ASN A 144 7.24 -8.39 13.92
C ASN A 144 7.67 -6.96 14.27
N LEU A 145 8.63 -6.76 15.18
CA LEU A 145 9.19 -5.45 15.48
C LEU A 145 9.82 -4.74 14.26
N PRO A 146 10.46 -5.43 13.29
CA PRO A 146 10.94 -4.77 12.08
C PRO A 146 9.86 -4.04 11.28
N VAL A 147 8.59 -4.51 11.33
CA VAL A 147 7.47 -3.80 10.67
C VAL A 147 7.21 -2.47 11.36
N VAL A 148 7.23 -2.43 12.69
CA VAL A 148 7.08 -1.18 13.47
C VAL A 148 8.24 -0.23 13.21
N GLY A 149 9.48 -0.75 13.16
CA GLY A 149 10.66 0.04 12.82
C GLY A 149 10.54 0.69 11.43
N LEU A 150 10.04 -0.03 10.43
CA LEU A 150 9.79 0.54 9.11
C LEU A 150 8.72 1.64 9.16
N VAL A 151 7.62 1.47 9.92
CA VAL A 151 6.59 2.52 10.08
C VAL A 151 7.14 3.74 10.83
N LEU A 152 8.07 3.55 11.77
CA LEU A 152 8.77 4.66 12.41
C LEU A 152 9.66 5.43 11.41
N VAL A 153 10.34 4.73 10.50
CA VAL A 153 11.10 5.39 9.42
C VAL A 153 10.14 6.10 8.45
N LEU A 154 8.93 5.56 8.21
CA LEU A 154 7.90 6.26 7.42
C LEU A 154 7.47 7.56 8.09
N LEU A 155 7.27 7.57 9.41
CA LEU A 155 7.01 8.78 10.19
C LEU A 155 8.16 9.80 10.05
N ALA A 156 9.41 9.35 10.21
CA ALA A 156 10.57 10.22 10.06
C ALA A 156 10.66 10.79 8.63
N GLY A 157 10.38 9.98 7.60
CA GLY A 157 10.28 10.43 6.21
C GLY A 157 9.18 11.47 6.01
N ASN A 158 8.04 11.31 6.66
CA ASN A 158 6.94 12.27 6.58
C ASN A 158 7.32 13.64 7.18
N VAL A 159 7.91 13.62 8.38
CA VAL A 159 8.43 14.84 9.01
C VAL A 159 9.51 15.49 8.14
N ALA A 160 10.41 14.69 7.58
CA ALA A 160 11.44 15.18 6.67
C ALA A 160 10.84 15.79 5.39
N PHE A 161 9.75 15.24 4.87
CA PHE A 161 9.06 15.78 3.69
C PHE A 161 8.56 17.20 3.95
N HIS A 162 7.90 17.41 5.09
CA HIS A 162 7.47 18.73 5.51
C HIS A 162 8.62 19.72 5.67
N VAL A 163 9.76 19.26 6.20
CA VAL A 163 10.95 20.10 6.38
C VAL A 163 11.60 20.43 5.03
N GLU A 164 11.78 19.45 4.14
CA GLU A 164 12.36 19.67 2.80
C GLU A 164 11.52 20.64 1.98
N THR A 165 10.21 20.41 1.90
CA THR A 165 9.31 21.31 1.16
C THR A 165 9.33 22.74 1.70
N HIS A 166 9.39 22.93 3.01
CA HIS A 166 9.41 24.26 3.61
C HIS A 166 10.72 25.01 3.37
N TYR A 167 11.87 24.36 3.57
CA TYR A 167 13.16 25.04 3.51
C TYR A 167 13.83 24.99 2.13
N ALA A 168 13.58 23.94 1.34
CA ALA A 168 14.16 23.76 0.02
C ALA A 168 13.14 23.98 -1.12
N GLY A 169 11.86 24.21 -0.80
CA GLY A 169 10.78 24.46 -1.77
C GLY A 169 10.22 23.20 -2.43
N ALA A 170 10.91 22.07 -2.33
CA ALA A 170 10.44 20.78 -2.82
C ALA A 170 11.06 19.62 -2.02
N ALA A 171 10.31 18.53 -1.91
CA ALA A 171 10.81 17.29 -1.33
C ALA A 171 11.59 16.44 -2.35
N ASP A 172 12.61 15.75 -1.86
CA ASP A 172 13.45 14.86 -2.67
C ASP A 172 13.93 13.61 -1.91
N VAL A 173 14.76 13.78 -0.87
CA VAL A 173 15.29 12.64 -0.09
C VAL A 173 14.17 11.97 0.68
N SER A 174 13.28 12.75 1.29
CA SER A 174 12.14 12.25 2.04
C SER A 174 11.19 11.40 1.19
N ILE A 175 11.00 11.74 -0.09
CA ILE A 175 10.21 10.95 -1.04
C ILE A 175 10.84 9.57 -1.20
N ARG A 176 12.15 9.54 -1.45
CA ARG A 176 12.88 8.28 -1.63
C ARG A 176 12.87 7.42 -0.36
N VAL A 177 12.96 8.04 0.82
CA VAL A 177 12.85 7.35 2.12
C VAL A 177 11.49 6.66 2.25
N GLY A 178 10.39 7.40 2.04
CA GLY A 178 9.05 6.84 2.15
C GLY A 178 8.80 5.71 1.14
N ILE A 179 9.19 5.89 -0.12
CA ILE A 179 9.09 4.84 -1.16
C ILE A 179 9.89 3.61 -0.74
N GLY A 180 11.13 3.79 -0.28
CA GLY A 180 11.98 2.70 0.16
C GLY A 180 11.34 1.89 1.29
N VAL A 181 10.75 2.57 2.28
CA VAL A 181 10.00 1.91 3.35
C VAL A 181 8.82 1.10 2.81
N VAL A 182 8.02 1.67 1.90
CA VAL A 182 6.86 0.99 1.30
C VAL A 182 7.30 -0.26 0.53
N VAL A 183 8.36 -0.16 -0.27
CA VAL A 183 8.95 -1.30 -1.00
C VAL A 183 9.43 -2.39 -0.04
N LEU A 184 10.09 -2.02 1.05
CA LEU A 184 10.53 -2.97 2.08
C LEU A 184 9.36 -3.62 2.82
N LEU A 185 8.30 -2.87 3.14
CA LEU A 185 7.09 -3.41 3.75
C LEU A 185 6.41 -4.42 2.82
N ILE A 186 6.23 -4.09 1.53
CA ILE A 186 5.69 -5.01 0.52
C ILE A 186 6.59 -6.24 0.39
N GLY A 187 7.91 -6.05 0.34
CA GLY A 187 8.89 -7.12 0.26
C GLY A 187 8.82 -8.08 1.46
N LEU A 188 8.79 -7.53 2.67
CA LEU A 188 8.83 -8.28 3.92
C LEU A 188 7.50 -8.98 4.20
N ILE A 189 6.40 -8.24 4.16
CA ILE A 189 5.06 -8.76 4.45
C ILE A 189 4.61 -9.66 3.29
N GLY A 190 4.76 -9.21 2.05
CA GLY A 190 4.41 -9.96 0.84
C GLY A 190 5.06 -11.34 0.83
N GLY A 191 6.38 -11.42 1.03
CA GLY A 191 7.04 -12.72 1.04
C GLY A 191 6.77 -13.61 2.26
N ARG A 192 6.04 -13.12 3.28
CA ARG A 192 5.49 -13.97 4.34
C ARG A 192 4.08 -14.45 3.97
N ILE A 193 3.22 -13.55 3.50
CA ILE A 193 1.80 -13.84 3.28
C ILE A 193 1.54 -14.56 1.95
N ILE A 194 2.24 -14.20 0.88
CA ILE A 194 2.03 -14.75 -0.46
C ILE A 194 2.32 -16.26 -0.48
N PRO A 195 3.54 -16.75 -0.12
CA PRO A 195 3.80 -18.18 -0.11
C PRO A 195 2.93 -18.94 0.91
N SER A 196 2.55 -18.32 2.03
CA SER A 196 1.64 -18.94 3.00
C SER A 196 0.23 -19.15 2.42
N PHE A 197 -0.35 -18.11 1.81
CA PHE A 197 -1.66 -18.20 1.15
C PHE A 197 -1.63 -19.13 -0.05
N THR A 198 -0.54 -19.13 -0.83
CA THR A 198 -0.36 -20.06 -1.95
C THR A 198 -0.31 -21.50 -1.47
N ARG A 199 0.44 -21.78 -0.39
CA ARG A 199 0.50 -23.12 0.20
C ARG A 199 -0.88 -23.59 0.64
N ASN A 200 -1.59 -22.77 1.41
CA ASN A 200 -2.91 -23.12 1.97
C ASN A 200 -3.92 -23.44 0.87
N TRP A 201 -3.89 -22.68 -0.24
CA TRP A 201 -4.78 -22.94 -1.37
C TRP A 201 -4.36 -24.19 -2.17
N LEU A 202 -3.07 -24.33 -2.51
CA LEU A 202 -2.57 -25.47 -3.30
C LEU A 202 -2.78 -26.82 -2.60
N VAL A 203 -2.55 -26.89 -1.28
CA VAL A 203 -2.79 -28.12 -0.50
C VAL A 203 -4.24 -28.59 -0.63
N LYS A 204 -5.21 -27.67 -0.68
CA LYS A 204 -6.64 -27.99 -0.72
C LYS A 204 -7.17 -28.23 -2.14
N PHE A 205 -6.72 -27.44 -3.12
CA PHE A 205 -7.38 -27.34 -4.43
C PHE A 205 -6.51 -27.70 -5.63
N ASN A 206 -5.18 -27.80 -5.47
CA ASN A 206 -4.26 -28.15 -6.55
C ASN A 206 -2.95 -28.78 -6.00
N PRO A 207 -3.02 -29.99 -5.41
CA PRO A 207 -1.85 -30.65 -4.83
C PRO A 207 -0.67 -30.78 -5.81
N GLY A 208 0.57 -30.76 -5.31
CA GLY A 208 1.79 -30.81 -6.12
C GLY A 208 2.89 -29.90 -5.57
N ARG A 209 3.73 -29.31 -6.44
CA ARG A 209 4.80 -28.34 -6.07
C ARG A 209 4.27 -27.23 -5.15
N LEU A 210 4.78 -27.17 -3.93
CA LEU A 210 4.42 -26.16 -2.95
C LEU A 210 5.40 -24.97 -2.97
N PRO A 211 4.97 -23.76 -2.58
CA PRO A 211 5.84 -22.62 -2.44
C PRO A 211 6.87 -22.84 -1.32
N VAL A 212 8.06 -22.27 -1.51
CA VAL A 212 9.08 -22.26 -0.47
C VAL A 212 8.73 -21.19 0.57
N PRO A 213 8.63 -21.53 1.87
CA PRO A 213 8.31 -20.55 2.91
C PRO A 213 9.45 -19.55 3.09
N PHE A 214 9.13 -18.39 3.68
CA PHE A 214 10.10 -17.35 4.00
C PHE A 214 11.26 -17.92 4.83
N GLY A 215 12.49 -17.81 4.32
CA GLY A 215 13.69 -18.33 4.98
C GLY A 215 14.88 -17.37 4.92
N ARG A 216 16.09 -17.93 5.08
CA ARG A 216 17.35 -17.15 5.09
C ARG A 216 17.60 -16.39 3.79
N PHE A 217 17.33 -17.03 2.64
CA PHE A 217 17.41 -16.37 1.34
C PHE A 217 16.50 -15.14 1.28
N ASP A 218 15.24 -15.27 1.70
CA ASP A 218 14.29 -14.14 1.72
C ASP A 218 14.76 -13.01 2.63
N GLY A 219 15.33 -13.34 3.80
CA GLY A 219 15.95 -12.37 4.69
C GLY A 219 17.13 -11.64 4.04
N ALA A 220 18.01 -12.36 3.34
CA ALA A 220 19.14 -11.79 2.61
C ALA A 220 18.68 -10.87 1.48
N VAL A 221 17.67 -11.26 0.70
CA VAL A 221 17.08 -10.41 -0.34
C VAL A 221 16.55 -9.12 0.27
N ILE A 222 15.80 -9.17 1.37
CA ILE A 222 15.30 -7.95 2.04
C ILE A 222 16.43 -7.06 2.57
N GLY A 223 17.47 -7.66 3.15
CA GLY A 223 18.65 -6.90 3.62
C GLY A 223 19.37 -6.20 2.47
N LEU A 224 19.60 -6.91 1.36
CA LEU A 224 20.21 -6.34 0.15
C LEU A 224 19.32 -5.27 -0.49
N SER A 225 18.00 -5.45 -0.50
CA SER A 225 17.06 -4.42 -0.95
C SER A 225 17.16 -3.17 -0.09
N ALA A 226 17.29 -3.29 1.23
CA ALA A 226 17.46 -2.14 2.11
C ALA A 226 18.77 -1.39 1.82
N LEU A 227 19.88 -2.11 1.62
CA LEU A 227 21.17 -1.51 1.26
C LEU A 227 21.12 -0.80 -0.11
N ALA A 228 20.52 -1.44 -1.12
CA ALA A 228 20.34 -0.83 -2.44
C ALA A 228 19.45 0.42 -2.37
N LEU A 229 18.35 0.38 -1.60
CA LEU A 229 17.49 1.54 -1.40
C LEU A 229 18.19 2.67 -0.65
N ILE A 230 19.04 2.38 0.35
CA ILE A 230 19.87 3.40 1.00
C ILE A 230 20.83 4.05 0.00
N ALA A 231 21.50 3.24 -0.82
CA ALA A 231 22.37 3.76 -1.89
C ALA A 231 21.59 4.64 -2.88
N TRP A 232 20.35 4.27 -3.22
CA TRP A 232 19.49 5.05 -4.11
C TRP A 232 18.92 6.30 -3.48
N ILE A 233 18.64 6.30 -2.18
CA ILE A 233 18.26 7.52 -1.45
C ILE A 233 19.39 8.56 -1.54
N ALA A 234 20.64 8.12 -1.36
CA ALA A 234 21.82 9.00 -1.37
C ALA A 234 22.29 9.38 -2.78
N ALA A 235 22.27 8.44 -3.73
CA ALA A 235 22.83 8.62 -5.07
C ALA A 235 21.97 7.86 -6.12
N PRO A 236 20.78 8.37 -6.46
CA PRO A 236 19.78 7.64 -7.25
C PRO A 236 20.21 7.34 -8.69
N LEU A 237 21.08 8.17 -9.28
CA LEU A 237 21.58 8.03 -10.65
C LEU A 237 23.03 7.53 -10.73
N ASN A 238 23.60 7.07 -9.61
CA ASN A 238 24.96 6.54 -9.62
C ASN A 238 24.99 5.13 -10.24
N MET A 239 26.00 4.84 -11.06
CA MET A 239 26.15 3.55 -11.74
C MET A 239 26.24 2.36 -10.77
N ILE A 240 26.91 2.52 -9.61
CA ILE A 240 27.00 1.48 -8.57
C ILE A 240 25.61 1.20 -7.98
N THR A 241 24.84 2.27 -7.70
CA THR A 241 23.43 2.15 -7.30
C THR A 241 22.63 1.39 -8.36
N GLY A 242 22.84 1.70 -9.64
CA GLY A 242 22.19 1.01 -10.76
C GLY A 242 22.49 -0.49 -10.80
N VAL A 243 23.76 -0.88 -10.63
CA VAL A 243 24.16 -2.31 -10.56
C VAL A 243 23.52 -3.00 -9.35
N ALA A 244 23.52 -2.36 -8.17
CA ALA A 244 22.88 -2.89 -6.98
C ALA A 244 21.37 -3.07 -7.18
N MET A 245 20.71 -2.09 -7.80
CA MET A 245 19.29 -2.12 -8.14
C MET A 245 18.97 -3.28 -9.10
N ALA A 246 19.77 -3.47 -10.15
CA ALA A 246 19.59 -4.57 -11.10
C ALA A 246 19.74 -5.95 -10.41
N ALA A 247 20.78 -6.12 -9.59
CA ALA A 247 21.02 -7.35 -8.85
C ALA A 247 19.86 -7.68 -7.89
N VAL A 248 19.38 -6.70 -7.14
CA VAL A 248 18.22 -6.85 -6.24
C VAL A 248 16.94 -7.16 -7.03
N GLY A 249 16.73 -6.53 -8.18
CA GLY A 249 15.62 -6.84 -9.09
C GLY A 249 15.61 -8.31 -9.50
N VAL A 250 16.75 -8.85 -9.91
CA VAL A 250 16.89 -10.29 -10.26
C VAL A 250 16.64 -11.17 -9.04
N LEU A 251 17.16 -10.82 -7.85
CA LEU A 251 16.92 -11.59 -6.63
C LEU A 251 15.44 -11.63 -6.25
N HIS A 252 14.70 -10.54 -6.44
CA HIS A 252 13.25 -10.51 -6.24
C HIS A 252 12.49 -11.37 -7.26
N LEU A 253 12.95 -11.48 -8.52
CA LEU A 253 12.40 -12.41 -9.50
C LEU A 253 12.62 -13.87 -9.09
N VAL A 254 13.83 -14.22 -8.67
CA VAL A 254 14.14 -15.55 -8.13
C VAL A 254 13.26 -15.86 -6.91
N ARG A 255 13.09 -14.88 -6.04
CA ARG A 255 12.21 -14.99 -4.87
C ARG A 255 10.76 -15.27 -5.26
N LEU A 256 10.23 -14.54 -6.24
CA LEU A 256 8.86 -14.72 -6.74
C LEU A 256 8.66 -16.10 -7.40
N ALA A 257 9.63 -16.59 -8.17
CA ALA A 257 9.58 -17.90 -8.81
C ALA A 257 9.46 -19.06 -7.78
N ARG A 258 10.00 -18.87 -6.58
CA ARG A 258 9.91 -19.83 -5.46
C ARG A 258 8.51 -19.93 -4.85
N TRP A 259 7.58 -19.03 -5.19
CA TRP A 259 6.24 -18.97 -4.60
C TRP A 259 5.15 -19.72 -5.38
N ALA A 260 5.49 -20.40 -6.49
CA ALA A 260 4.57 -21.22 -7.26
C ALA A 260 3.27 -20.49 -7.70
N GLY A 261 3.36 -19.17 -7.96
CA GLY A 261 2.21 -18.33 -8.31
C GLY A 261 1.53 -18.71 -9.63
N ASP A 262 2.29 -19.27 -10.57
CA ASP A 262 1.81 -19.84 -11.83
C ASP A 262 0.70 -20.89 -11.63
N ARG A 263 0.70 -21.57 -10.48
CA ARG A 263 -0.30 -22.61 -10.16
C ARG A 263 -1.59 -22.06 -9.55
N THR A 264 -1.70 -20.75 -9.38
CA THR A 264 -2.81 -20.08 -8.68
C THR A 264 -3.82 -19.41 -9.62
N THR A 265 -3.72 -19.63 -10.93
CA THR A 265 -4.56 -18.97 -11.95
C THR A 265 -6.06 -19.16 -11.76
N ARG A 266 -6.48 -20.24 -11.11
CA ARG A 266 -7.90 -20.51 -10.80
C ARG A 266 -8.45 -19.67 -9.63
N GLU A 267 -7.59 -19.11 -8.78
CA GLU A 267 -8.00 -18.28 -7.64
C GLU A 267 -7.45 -16.85 -7.79
N ARG A 268 -8.28 -15.96 -8.34
CA ARG A 268 -7.86 -14.61 -8.71
C ARG A 268 -7.51 -13.73 -7.52
N LEU A 269 -8.10 -13.97 -6.34
CA LEU A 269 -7.77 -13.28 -5.09
C LEU A 269 -6.33 -13.58 -4.63
N LEU A 270 -5.78 -14.72 -5.06
CA LEU A 270 -4.41 -15.13 -4.77
C LEU A 270 -3.45 -14.77 -5.91
N LEU A 271 -3.89 -14.94 -7.16
CA LEU A 271 -3.08 -14.59 -8.34
C LEU A 271 -2.65 -13.12 -8.30
N ILE A 272 -3.57 -12.22 -7.96
CA ILE A 272 -3.29 -10.77 -7.94
C ILE A 272 -2.15 -10.39 -6.99
N LEU A 273 -1.93 -11.16 -5.91
CA LEU A 273 -0.81 -10.91 -5.00
C LEU A 273 0.54 -11.17 -5.69
N HIS A 274 0.61 -12.16 -6.58
CA HIS A 274 1.82 -12.43 -7.36
C HIS A 274 2.00 -11.36 -8.45
N VAL A 275 0.92 -11.01 -9.15
CA VAL A 275 0.93 -9.94 -10.16
C VAL A 275 1.37 -8.60 -9.54
N GLY A 276 0.79 -8.21 -8.40
CA GLY A 276 1.20 -7.01 -7.68
C GLY A 276 2.66 -7.07 -7.23
N TYR A 277 3.14 -8.24 -6.83
CA TYR A 277 4.54 -8.40 -6.45
C TYR A 277 5.53 -8.29 -7.62
N VAL A 278 5.15 -8.63 -8.87
CA VAL A 278 6.01 -8.49 -10.07
C VAL A 278 6.50 -7.05 -10.23
N PHE A 279 5.71 -6.07 -9.80
CA PHE A 279 6.09 -4.66 -9.88
C PHE A 279 7.24 -4.28 -8.94
N VAL A 280 7.52 -5.06 -7.88
CA VAL A 280 8.67 -4.84 -7.00
C VAL A 280 10.00 -5.01 -7.77
N PRO A 281 10.32 -6.20 -8.34
CA PRO A 281 11.52 -6.35 -9.16
C PRO A 281 11.50 -5.47 -10.40
N LEU A 282 10.34 -5.22 -11.01
CA LEU A 282 10.25 -4.30 -12.15
C LEU A 282 10.71 -2.89 -11.76
N GLY A 283 10.28 -2.35 -10.62
CA GLY A 283 10.74 -1.04 -10.15
C GLY A 283 12.24 -1.00 -9.83
N PHE A 284 12.81 -2.08 -9.28
CA PHE A 284 14.26 -2.20 -9.10
C PHE A 284 14.99 -2.14 -10.46
N ILE A 285 14.53 -2.92 -11.45
CA ILE A 285 15.14 -2.96 -12.78
C ILE A 285 14.99 -1.61 -13.50
N LEU A 286 13.82 -0.98 -13.47
CA LEU A 286 13.60 0.31 -14.13
C LEU A 286 14.42 1.44 -13.48
N ASN A 287 14.63 1.42 -12.16
CA ASN A 287 15.55 2.36 -11.50
C ASN A 287 17.01 2.08 -11.87
N ALA A 288 17.39 0.82 -12.10
CA ALA A 288 18.73 0.50 -12.63
C ALA A 288 18.93 1.07 -14.04
N VAL A 289 17.97 0.85 -14.93
CA VAL A 289 17.96 1.41 -16.30
C VAL A 289 18.05 2.94 -16.26
N ALA A 290 17.32 3.58 -15.33
CA ALA A 290 17.40 5.03 -15.15
C ALA A 290 18.78 5.49 -14.65
N ALA A 291 19.41 4.75 -13.74
CA ALA A 291 20.77 5.04 -13.28
C ALA A 291 21.85 4.83 -14.37
N PHE A 292 21.52 4.07 -15.43
CA PHE A 292 22.36 3.95 -16.63
C PHE A 292 22.07 5.03 -17.69
N GLY A 293 21.11 5.93 -17.45
CA GLY A 293 20.80 7.05 -18.34
C GLY A 293 19.81 6.73 -19.46
N GLU A 294 19.27 5.51 -19.50
CA GLU A 294 18.41 5.03 -20.60
C GLU A 294 16.92 5.34 -20.40
N LEU A 295 16.51 5.79 -19.20
CA LEU A 295 15.10 6.04 -18.89
C LEU A 295 14.94 7.10 -17.80
N PRO A 296 13.87 7.93 -17.81
CA PRO A 296 13.57 8.81 -16.71
C PRO A 296 13.29 8.04 -15.39
N PRO A 297 13.81 8.49 -14.23
CA PRO A 297 13.64 7.79 -12.93
C PRO A 297 12.19 7.55 -12.52
N SER A 298 11.30 8.41 -12.99
CA SER A 298 9.87 8.34 -12.72
C SER A 298 9.25 6.99 -13.08
N ALA A 299 9.74 6.28 -14.11
CA ALA A 299 9.20 4.97 -14.50
C ALA A 299 9.37 3.93 -13.39
N GLY A 300 10.56 3.85 -12.79
CA GLY A 300 10.84 2.92 -11.69
C GLY A 300 10.08 3.26 -10.42
N ILE A 301 9.95 4.55 -10.11
CA ILE A 301 9.12 5.03 -9.00
C ILE A 301 7.67 4.60 -9.18
N HIS A 302 7.08 4.79 -10.37
CA HIS A 302 5.69 4.41 -10.61
C HIS A 302 5.49 2.90 -10.70
N ALA A 303 6.49 2.12 -11.11
CA ALA A 303 6.44 0.68 -10.96
C ALA A 303 6.32 0.28 -9.48
N TRP A 304 7.08 0.89 -8.57
CA TRP A 304 6.90 0.63 -7.14
C TRP A 304 5.59 1.17 -6.57
N MET A 305 5.20 2.40 -6.92
CA MET A 305 4.09 3.08 -6.25
C MET A 305 2.73 2.78 -6.91
N ALA A 306 2.60 2.98 -8.21
CA ALA A 306 1.35 2.67 -8.92
C ALA A 306 1.19 1.15 -9.11
N GLY A 307 2.26 0.47 -9.52
CA GLY A 307 2.29 -0.97 -9.74
C GLY A 307 2.23 -1.76 -8.44
N ALA A 308 3.32 -1.76 -7.68
CA ALA A 308 3.44 -2.63 -6.50
C ALA A 308 2.52 -2.18 -5.37
N ALA A 309 2.63 -0.93 -4.91
CA ALA A 309 1.82 -0.46 -3.79
C ALA A 309 0.33 -0.40 -4.15
N GLY A 310 -0.05 0.20 -5.28
CA GLY A 310 -1.44 0.22 -5.75
C GLY A 310 -2.07 -1.17 -5.85
N THR A 311 -1.44 -2.10 -6.56
CA THR A 311 -1.98 -3.47 -6.71
C THR A 311 -1.95 -4.27 -5.41
N MET A 312 -0.86 -4.21 -4.65
CA MET A 312 -0.71 -5.00 -3.41
C MET A 312 -1.65 -4.53 -2.30
N THR A 313 -1.87 -3.23 -2.18
CA THR A 313 -2.84 -2.68 -1.22
C THR A 313 -4.24 -3.18 -1.56
N LEU A 314 -4.71 -3.06 -2.81
CA LEU A 314 -6.01 -3.62 -3.21
C LEU A 314 -6.09 -5.13 -2.99
N ALA A 315 -5.04 -5.89 -3.32
CA ALA A 315 -5.00 -7.33 -3.09
C ALA A 315 -5.14 -7.71 -1.59
N VAL A 316 -4.44 -7.00 -0.71
CA VAL A 316 -4.54 -7.20 0.74
C VAL A 316 -5.90 -6.73 1.27
N MET A 317 -6.35 -5.55 0.86
CA MET A 317 -7.60 -4.94 1.30
C MET A 317 -8.80 -5.82 0.95
N THR A 318 -8.88 -6.30 -0.29
CA THR A 318 -9.97 -7.20 -0.75
C THR A 318 -9.97 -8.51 0.02
N ARG A 319 -8.82 -9.19 0.15
CA ARG A 319 -8.71 -10.47 0.86
C ARG A 319 -9.03 -10.35 2.35
N ALA A 320 -8.46 -9.34 3.02
CA ALA A 320 -8.70 -9.11 4.43
C ALA A 320 -10.16 -8.72 4.69
N SER A 321 -10.75 -7.88 3.83
CA SER A 321 -12.17 -7.52 3.94
C SER A 321 -13.07 -8.74 3.83
N LEU A 322 -12.88 -9.62 2.84
CA LEU A 322 -13.64 -10.86 2.72
C LEU A 322 -13.45 -11.78 3.93
N GLY A 323 -12.20 -12.04 4.31
CA GLY A 323 -11.87 -12.98 5.38
C GLY A 323 -12.39 -12.54 6.75
N HIS A 324 -12.21 -11.26 7.10
CA HIS A 324 -12.64 -10.73 8.40
C HIS A 324 -14.14 -10.38 8.45
N THR A 325 -14.84 -10.38 7.32
CA THR A 325 -16.32 -10.31 7.27
C THR A 325 -16.97 -11.66 7.01
N GLY A 326 -16.20 -12.75 7.06
CA GLY A 326 -16.70 -14.13 6.97
C GLY A 326 -17.22 -14.52 5.59
N GLN A 327 -16.80 -13.83 4.53
CA GLN A 327 -17.18 -14.12 3.15
C GLN A 327 -16.28 -15.18 2.53
N ALA A 328 -16.72 -15.77 1.42
CA ALA A 328 -15.88 -16.67 0.63
C ALA A 328 -14.62 -15.94 0.14
N LEU A 329 -13.46 -16.60 0.28
CA LEU A 329 -12.16 -16.05 -0.12
C LEU A 329 -11.89 -16.27 -1.61
N THR A 330 -12.75 -15.71 -2.47
CA THR A 330 -12.59 -15.75 -3.92
C THR A 330 -13.07 -14.44 -4.55
N ALA A 331 -12.52 -14.08 -5.70
CA ALA A 331 -12.79 -12.81 -6.34
C ALA A 331 -14.08 -12.86 -7.18
N SER A 332 -15.08 -12.06 -6.81
CA SER A 332 -16.26 -11.82 -7.65
C SER A 332 -15.90 -11.13 -8.98
N PRO A 333 -16.80 -11.09 -9.97
CA PRO A 333 -16.56 -10.34 -11.21
C PRO A 333 -16.18 -8.87 -10.96
N ALA A 334 -16.80 -8.21 -9.98
CA ALA A 334 -16.47 -6.84 -9.59
C ALA A 334 -15.03 -6.74 -9.05
N VAL A 335 -14.60 -7.69 -8.22
CA VAL A 335 -13.23 -7.74 -7.68
C VAL A 335 -12.22 -7.99 -8.80
N GLN A 336 -12.53 -8.86 -9.75
CA GLN A 336 -11.69 -9.12 -10.92
C GLN A 336 -11.55 -7.87 -11.82
N ALA A 337 -12.64 -7.11 -12.01
CA ALA A 337 -12.60 -5.86 -12.75
C ALA A 337 -11.69 -4.82 -12.06
N ILE A 338 -11.78 -4.68 -10.73
CA ILE A 338 -10.89 -3.81 -9.94
C ILE A 338 -9.43 -4.19 -10.18
N TYR A 339 -9.10 -5.49 -10.17
CA TYR A 339 -7.74 -5.98 -10.41
C TYR A 339 -7.24 -5.73 -11.83
N ALA A 340 -8.09 -5.95 -12.83
CA ALA A 340 -7.72 -5.67 -14.21
C ALA A 340 -7.42 -4.17 -14.39
N VAL A 341 -8.30 -3.32 -13.88
CA VAL A 341 -8.20 -1.86 -14.04
C VAL A 341 -6.99 -1.28 -13.31
N ILE A 342 -6.65 -1.74 -12.08
CA ILE A 342 -5.43 -1.23 -11.40
C ILE A 342 -4.15 -1.65 -12.13
N VAL A 343 -4.11 -2.86 -12.70
CA VAL A 343 -2.94 -3.31 -13.49
C VAL A 343 -2.82 -2.48 -14.77
N ILE A 344 -3.93 -2.21 -15.45
CA ILE A 344 -3.95 -1.30 -16.62
C ILE A 344 -3.46 0.09 -16.21
N ALA A 345 -3.93 0.63 -15.09
CA ALA A 345 -3.51 1.94 -14.60
C ALA A 345 -2.00 2.00 -14.33
N ALA A 346 -1.44 0.98 -13.68
CA ALA A 346 -0.02 0.88 -13.39
C ALA A 346 0.82 0.80 -14.68
N LEU A 347 0.43 -0.07 -15.62
CA LEU A 347 1.12 -0.21 -16.89
C LEU A 347 1.04 1.06 -17.74
N ALA A 348 -0.13 1.70 -17.80
CA ALA A 348 -0.30 2.98 -18.47
C ALA A 348 0.57 4.07 -17.82
N ARG A 349 0.67 4.10 -16.48
CA ARG A 349 1.49 5.09 -15.79
C ARG A 349 2.98 4.94 -16.09
N ILE A 350 3.49 3.70 -16.09
CA ILE A 350 4.87 3.40 -16.48
C ILE A 350 5.06 3.71 -17.98
N GLY A 351 4.11 3.29 -18.81
CA GLY A 351 4.10 3.52 -20.25
C GLY A 351 4.14 5.00 -20.63
N ALA A 352 3.45 5.87 -19.89
CA ALA A 352 3.48 7.31 -20.09
C ALA A 352 4.89 7.92 -19.94
N VAL A 353 5.81 7.24 -19.24
CA VAL A 353 7.22 7.64 -19.12
C VAL A 353 8.07 6.99 -20.22
N VAL A 354 7.83 5.71 -20.52
CA VAL A 354 8.61 4.94 -21.50
C VAL A 354 8.27 5.29 -22.95
N LEU A 355 7.03 5.76 -23.20
CA LEU A 355 6.47 6.07 -24.51
C LEU A 355 6.00 7.54 -24.54
N PRO A 356 6.93 8.52 -24.53
CA PRO A 356 6.58 9.94 -24.37
C PRO A 356 5.63 10.47 -25.44
N ALA A 357 5.65 9.90 -26.66
CA ALA A 357 4.72 10.25 -27.73
C ALA A 357 3.23 9.99 -27.38
N TYR A 358 2.96 9.10 -26.43
CA TYR A 358 1.62 8.78 -25.93
C TYR A 358 1.45 9.20 -24.46
N GLY A 359 2.36 10.02 -23.93
CA GLY A 359 2.49 10.34 -22.51
C GLY A 359 1.17 10.83 -21.89
N ASP A 360 0.55 11.84 -22.49
CA ASP A 360 -0.68 12.46 -21.96
C ASP A 360 -1.86 11.49 -21.96
N VAL A 361 -2.09 10.80 -23.08
CA VAL A 361 -3.18 9.81 -23.20
C VAL A 361 -3.00 8.69 -22.16
N LEU A 362 -1.78 8.18 -22.02
CA LEU A 362 -1.46 7.14 -21.03
C LEU A 362 -1.58 7.66 -19.60
N LEU A 363 -1.31 8.95 -19.35
CA LEU A 363 -1.53 9.58 -18.06
C LEU A 363 -3.02 9.65 -17.71
N TYR A 364 -3.90 10.02 -18.66
CA TYR A 364 -5.35 9.96 -18.46
C TYR A 364 -5.83 8.53 -18.21
N VAL A 365 -5.36 7.55 -18.97
CA VAL A 365 -5.70 6.13 -18.75
C VAL A 365 -5.27 5.69 -17.35
N ALA A 366 -4.07 6.08 -16.92
CA ALA A 366 -3.56 5.79 -15.58
C ALA A 366 -4.43 6.43 -14.49
N ALA A 367 -4.76 7.71 -14.62
CA ALA A 367 -5.54 8.45 -13.63
C ALA A 367 -6.99 7.92 -13.53
N CYS A 368 -7.65 7.70 -14.67
CA CYS A 368 -8.99 7.11 -14.74
C CYS A 368 -9.00 5.69 -14.19
N GLY A 369 -8.04 4.85 -14.59
CA GLY A 369 -7.92 3.48 -14.11
C GLY A 369 -7.69 3.41 -12.60
N TRP A 370 -6.76 4.21 -12.07
CA TRP A 370 -6.51 4.30 -10.64
C TRP A 370 -7.79 4.69 -9.87
N THR A 371 -8.45 5.74 -10.33
CA THR A 371 -9.69 6.24 -9.73
C THR A 371 -10.79 5.17 -9.75
N LEU A 372 -11.01 4.53 -10.89
CA LEU A 372 -12.00 3.47 -11.05
C LEU A 372 -11.70 2.26 -10.18
N ALA A 373 -10.43 1.87 -10.02
CA ALA A 373 -10.06 0.74 -9.18
C ALA A 373 -10.33 1.02 -7.70
N PHE A 374 -9.91 2.18 -7.19
CA PHE A 374 -10.07 2.53 -5.78
C PHE A 374 -11.52 2.93 -5.42
N LEU A 375 -12.22 3.70 -6.25
CA LEU A 375 -13.66 3.92 -6.05
C LEU A 375 -14.46 2.63 -6.23
N GLY A 376 -14.07 1.79 -7.20
CA GLY A 376 -14.64 0.46 -7.39
C GLY A 376 -14.52 -0.39 -6.13
N PHE A 377 -13.36 -0.37 -5.46
CA PHE A 377 -13.19 -1.01 -4.14
C PHE A 377 -14.14 -0.39 -3.09
N ALA A 378 -14.14 0.94 -2.94
CA ALA A 378 -14.96 1.62 -1.95
C ALA A 378 -16.46 1.29 -2.12
N VAL A 379 -16.96 1.26 -3.36
CA VAL A 379 -18.34 0.91 -3.68
C VAL A 379 -18.61 -0.58 -3.48
N ALA A 380 -17.72 -1.46 -3.97
CA ALA A 380 -17.95 -2.90 -3.93
C ALA A 380 -17.85 -3.50 -2.52
N PHE A 381 -16.97 -2.95 -1.68
CA PHE A 381 -16.72 -3.41 -0.31
C PHE A 381 -17.37 -2.53 0.77
N GLY A 382 -17.81 -1.31 0.43
CA GLY A 382 -18.42 -0.35 1.35
C GLY A 382 -19.49 -0.95 2.26
N PRO A 383 -20.48 -1.71 1.74
CA PRO A 383 -21.48 -2.37 2.58
C PRO A 383 -20.86 -3.33 3.61
N LEU A 384 -19.85 -4.12 3.23
CA LEU A 384 -19.16 -5.04 4.16
C LEU A 384 -18.39 -4.28 5.24
N LEU A 385 -17.67 -3.22 4.85
CA LEU A 385 -16.81 -2.44 5.74
C LEU A 385 -17.65 -1.60 6.72
N ALA A 386 -18.73 -0.99 6.25
CA ALA A 386 -19.69 -0.27 7.08
C ALA A 386 -20.59 -1.19 7.92
N GLY A 387 -20.62 -2.51 7.63
CA GLY A 387 -21.48 -3.48 8.31
C GLY A 387 -22.96 -3.33 7.94
N SER A 388 -23.25 -2.87 6.73
CA SER A 388 -24.60 -2.79 6.19
C SER A 388 -25.17 -4.17 5.90
N GLY A 389 -26.48 -4.36 6.10
CA GLY A 389 -27.20 -5.55 5.65
C GLY A 389 -27.40 -5.65 4.13
N ARG A 390 -27.04 -4.61 3.37
CA ARG A 390 -27.12 -4.63 1.90
C ARG A 390 -26.13 -5.63 1.30
N ARG A 391 -26.55 -6.33 0.25
CA ARG A 391 -25.68 -7.25 -0.49
C ARG A 391 -24.55 -6.45 -1.17
N ALA A 392 -23.32 -6.83 -0.88
CA ALA A 392 -22.13 -6.18 -1.45
C ALA A 392 -21.81 -6.70 -2.85
N LEU A 393 -21.42 -5.83 -3.78
CA LEU A 393 -20.96 -6.24 -5.13
C LEU A 393 -19.74 -7.18 -5.05
N ALA A 394 -18.91 -7.02 -4.01
CA ALA A 394 -17.77 -7.88 -3.73
C ALA A 394 -18.14 -9.36 -3.52
N THR A 395 -19.42 -9.70 -3.27
CA THR A 395 -19.88 -11.07 -3.03
C THR A 395 -20.93 -11.55 -4.04
N MET A 396 -21.31 -10.71 -5.01
CA MET A 396 -22.26 -11.11 -6.05
C MET A 396 -21.64 -12.12 -7.02
N GLY A 397 -22.39 -13.16 -7.38
CA GLY A 397 -21.90 -14.23 -8.28
C GLY A 397 -20.88 -15.17 -7.64
N VAL A 398 -20.64 -15.07 -6.33
CA VAL A 398 -19.72 -15.95 -5.59
C VAL A 398 -20.52 -16.93 -4.73
N PRO A 399 -20.14 -18.23 -4.69
CA PRO A 399 -20.78 -19.20 -3.79
C PRO A 399 -20.71 -18.77 -2.32
N ALA A 400 -21.70 -19.20 -1.53
CA ALA A 400 -21.61 -19.03 -0.09
C ALA A 400 -20.34 -19.71 0.46
N PRO A 401 -19.70 -19.14 1.50
CA PRO A 401 -18.53 -19.78 2.10
C PRO A 401 -18.88 -21.20 2.57
N ALA A 402 -18.03 -22.16 2.22
CA ALA A 402 -18.13 -23.50 2.78
C ALA A 402 -17.98 -23.41 4.31
N ARG A 403 -19.01 -23.83 5.04
CA ARG A 403 -19.03 -23.83 6.51
C ARG A 403 -17.99 -24.80 7.07
#